data_AF-A0A3N5UKM6-F1
#
_entry.id   AF-A0A3N5UKM6-F1
#
_cell.length_a   1.000
_cell.length_b   1.000
_cell.length_c   1.000
_cell.angle_alpha   90.00
_cell.angle_beta   90.00
_cell.angle_gamma   90.00
#
_symmetry.space_group_name_H-M   'P 1'
#
loop_
_entity.id
_entity.type
_entity.pdbx_description
1 polymer ?
#
loop_
_entity_poly.entity_id
_entity_poly.type
_entity_poly.pdbx_seq_one_letter_code
_entity_poly.pdbx_strand_id
1 'polypeptide(L)'
;MPTKWENTISNVPNTAVSITGRWLPNCILSRKKSSSAGLKNSEKSQSGGGRWGISPAGLLFRVRLAKSPLCLLVGGSALFGALLAEGLFSWKSLLIGMAVFVLAAGAASLNSLQEYQLDRQMIRTMRRPLPQGQLPLRQAFWQGVMLILAGLIILWVNSEGPWALLVALFAVVLYNGVYTPLKTVTVLAIVPGALCGALPPLIGWLGGGGALFSFPAILLMALLALWQV
;
A
#
# COMPACT_ATOMS: atom_id res chain seq x y z
N MET A 1 -11.30 51.15 -9.49
CA MET A 1 -11.81 50.87 -8.12
C MET A 1 -11.19 49.55 -7.67
N PRO A 2 -10.09 49.57 -6.90
CA PRO A 2 -9.47 48.35 -6.38
C PRO A 2 -10.24 47.83 -5.15
N THR A 3 -10.28 46.51 -5.05
CA THR A 3 -11.18 45.73 -4.19
C THR A 3 -10.56 45.42 -2.82
N LYS A 4 -11.44 45.17 -1.86
CA LYS A 4 -11.32 45.23 -0.39
C LYS A 4 -10.30 44.30 0.31
N TRP A 5 -9.31 43.75 -0.41
CA TRP A 5 -8.33 42.78 0.12
C TRP A 5 -6.91 43.33 0.29
N GLU A 6 -6.61 44.55 -0.20
CA GLU A 6 -5.29 45.18 -0.06
C GLU A 6 -5.00 45.75 1.34
N ASN A 7 -6.00 45.85 2.23
CA ASN A 7 -5.84 46.47 3.55
C ASN A 7 -5.46 45.50 4.68
N THR A 8 -5.14 44.24 4.39
CA THR A 8 -4.81 43.23 5.43
C THR A 8 -3.30 42.96 5.56
N ILE A 9 -2.45 43.58 4.73
CA ILE A 9 -0.98 43.38 4.76
C ILE A 9 -0.25 44.49 5.54
N SER A 10 -0.94 45.52 6.03
CA SER A 10 -0.30 46.69 6.68
C SER A 10 0.02 46.55 8.17
N ASN A 11 -0.11 45.37 8.78
CA ASN A 11 0.20 45.15 10.21
C ASN A 11 1.22 44.04 10.45
N VAL A 12 2.40 44.17 9.82
CA VAL A 12 3.60 43.42 10.22
C VAL A 12 4.56 44.41 10.88
N PRO A 13 4.90 44.28 12.18
CA PRO A 13 5.81 45.19 12.84
C PRO A 13 7.24 45.07 12.28
N ASN A 14 7.78 46.22 11.86
CA ASN A 14 9.16 46.46 11.45
C ASN A 14 10.15 45.94 12.50
N THR A 15 10.79 44.82 12.22
CA THR A 15 12.10 44.49 12.78
C THR A 15 13.06 44.27 11.62
N ALA A 16 14.01 45.19 11.53
CA ALA A 16 14.98 45.34 10.47
C ALA A 16 15.93 44.13 10.39
N VAL A 17 16.12 43.58 9.19
CA VAL A 17 17.40 42.99 8.78
C VAL A 17 17.62 43.31 7.31
N SER A 18 18.58 44.20 7.08
CA SER A 18 19.18 44.52 5.79
C SER A 18 19.87 43.28 5.22
N ILE A 19 19.47 42.83 4.02
CA ILE A 19 20.18 41.79 3.28
C ILE A 19 20.86 42.45 2.08
N THR A 20 22.11 42.86 2.28
CA THR A 20 23.08 43.11 1.21
C THR A 20 24.38 42.44 1.60
N GLY A 21 24.91 41.55 0.74
CA GLY A 21 26.29 41.10 0.83
C GLY A 21 26.50 39.59 0.66
N ARG A 22 26.68 39.16 -0.60
CA ARG A 22 27.82 38.41 -1.15
C ARG A 22 28.64 37.50 -0.20
N TRP A 23 29.02 36.32 -0.73
CA TRP A 23 30.20 35.46 -0.46
C TRP A 23 29.92 34.01 0.01
N LEU A 24 29.80 33.13 -0.99
CA LEU A 24 30.53 31.86 -1.23
C LEU A 24 30.75 30.79 -0.11
N PRO A 25 30.88 29.51 -0.51
CA PRO A 25 30.80 28.32 0.32
C PRO A 25 32.15 27.95 0.94
N ASN A 26 32.15 27.39 2.15
CA ASN A 26 33.19 26.48 2.64
C ASN A 26 32.78 25.90 3.99
N CYS A 27 32.41 24.62 4.02
CA CYS A 27 32.43 23.83 5.24
C CYS A 27 32.91 22.42 4.88
N ILE A 28 34.19 22.34 4.50
CA ILE A 28 34.94 21.10 4.40
C ILE A 28 35.77 20.98 5.70
N LEU A 29 35.77 19.75 6.25
CA LEU A 29 36.70 19.21 7.25
C LEU A 29 36.40 19.48 8.73
N SER A 30 35.52 18.65 9.30
CA SER A 30 35.85 18.00 10.57
C SER A 30 35.69 16.49 10.43
N ARG A 31 36.77 15.88 9.93
CA ARG A 31 36.95 14.43 9.89
C ARG A 31 37.26 13.97 11.32
N LYS A 32 36.25 13.90 12.20
CA LYS A 32 36.40 13.18 13.47
C LYS A 32 36.44 11.69 13.17
N LYS A 33 37.64 11.14 13.33
CA LYS A 33 37.99 9.73 13.39
C LYS A 33 37.26 9.09 14.58
N SER A 34 35.96 8.85 14.45
CA SER A 34 35.16 8.16 15.47
C SER A 34 35.22 6.66 15.21
N SER A 35 36.18 6.05 15.89
CA SER A 35 36.22 4.67 16.36
C SER A 35 35.18 3.71 15.77
N SER A 36 35.65 2.83 14.90
CA SER A 36 35.00 1.62 14.37
C SER A 36 34.60 0.59 15.46
N ALA A 37 34.69 0.94 16.74
CA ALA A 37 34.20 0.16 17.87
C ALA A 37 32.71 0.41 18.21
N GLY A 38 32.09 1.48 17.69
CA GLY A 38 30.70 1.87 18.01
C GLY A 38 29.61 1.18 17.18
N LEU A 39 29.94 0.62 16.02
CA LEU A 39 28.94 0.01 15.12
C LEU A 39 28.53 -1.42 15.53
N LYS A 40 29.31 -2.09 16.41
CA LYS A 40 28.97 -3.44 16.90
C LYS A 40 27.99 -3.47 18.07
N ASN A 41 27.71 -2.31 18.70
CA ASN A 41 26.81 -2.24 19.87
C ASN A 41 25.41 -1.73 19.55
N SER A 42 25.14 -1.25 18.32
CA SER A 42 23.77 -0.89 17.90
C SER A 42 22.91 -2.09 17.51
N GLU A 43 23.51 -3.25 17.22
CA GLU A 43 22.75 -4.47 16.88
C GLU A 43 22.26 -5.25 18.11
N LYS A 44 22.77 -4.94 19.32
CA LYS A 44 22.49 -5.73 20.53
C LYS A 44 21.37 -5.19 21.43
N SER A 45 20.68 -4.12 21.05
CA SER A 45 19.55 -3.56 21.84
C SER A 45 18.21 -3.58 21.10
N GLN A 46 17.95 -4.62 20.30
CA GLN A 46 16.62 -4.90 19.73
C GLN A 46 16.18 -6.36 19.91
N SER A 47 16.72 -7.09 20.90
CA SER A 47 16.19 -8.41 21.31
C SER A 47 15.15 -8.29 22.42
N GLY A 48 14.21 -7.34 22.29
CA GLY A 48 13.00 -7.28 23.10
C GLY A 48 11.95 -8.28 22.58
N GLY A 49 12.30 -9.56 22.53
CA GLY A 49 11.34 -10.63 22.29
C GLY A 49 10.37 -10.70 23.47
N GLY A 50 9.08 -10.47 23.24
CA GLY A 50 8.05 -10.81 24.23
C GLY A 50 6.86 -9.88 24.40
N ARG A 51 6.77 -8.73 23.72
CA ARG A 51 5.64 -7.78 23.95
C ARG A 51 4.68 -7.57 22.78
N TRP A 52 4.92 -8.23 21.66
CA TRP A 52 4.16 -8.04 20.40
C TRP A 52 3.36 -9.29 20.02
N GLY A 53 2.77 -9.95 21.03
CA GLY A 53 1.77 -10.99 20.85
C GLY A 53 0.40 -10.41 20.46
N ILE A 54 -0.67 -11.20 20.60
CA ILE A 54 -2.09 -10.91 20.27
C ILE A 54 -2.68 -9.76 21.13
N SER A 55 -1.84 -8.88 21.68
CA SER A 55 -2.27 -7.70 22.42
C SER A 55 -3.03 -6.73 21.50
N PRO A 56 -4.05 -5.99 22.00
CA PRO A 56 -4.85 -5.08 21.19
C PRO A 56 -4.02 -4.04 20.43
N ALA A 57 -2.97 -3.50 21.07
CA ALA A 57 -2.03 -2.60 20.44
C ALA A 57 -1.26 -3.27 19.28
N GLY A 58 -0.83 -4.53 19.46
CA GLY A 58 -0.19 -5.32 18.40
C GLY A 58 -1.11 -5.57 17.21
N LEU A 59 -2.40 -5.85 17.45
CA LEU A 59 -3.39 -6.02 16.38
C LEU A 59 -3.62 -4.73 15.60
N LEU A 60 -3.72 -3.60 16.29
CA LEU A 60 -3.88 -2.29 15.65
C LEU A 60 -2.72 -1.95 14.72
N PHE A 61 -1.49 -2.31 15.10
CA PHE A 61 -0.33 -2.15 14.22
C PHE A 61 -0.43 -3.03 12.98
N ARG A 62 -0.85 -4.29 13.13
CA ARG A 62 -1.04 -5.23 12.01
C ARG A 62 -2.13 -4.77 11.04
N VAL A 63 -3.23 -4.21 11.54
CA VAL A 63 -4.32 -3.66 10.72
C VAL A 63 -3.87 -2.38 10.00
N ARG A 64 -3.10 -1.52 10.67
CA ARG A 64 -2.53 -0.31 10.04
C ARG A 64 -1.53 -0.65 8.93
N LEU A 65 -0.76 -1.73 9.09
CA LEU A 65 0.15 -2.27 8.06
C LEU A 65 -0.60 -2.73 6.81
N ALA A 66 -1.74 -3.39 7.00
CA ALA A 66 -2.59 -3.87 5.92
C ALA A 66 -3.33 -2.76 5.17
N LYS A 67 -3.19 -1.48 5.55
CA LYS A 67 -3.91 -0.33 4.96
C LYS A 67 -5.41 -0.63 4.80
N SER A 68 -6.04 -1.18 5.85
CA SER A 68 -7.34 -1.84 5.79
C SER A 68 -8.49 -1.04 5.13
N PRO A 69 -8.60 0.31 5.21
CA PRO A 69 -9.66 1.04 4.53
C PRO A 69 -9.59 0.92 3.00
N LEU A 70 -8.38 0.90 2.44
CA LEU A 70 -8.20 0.74 0.99
C LEU A 70 -8.54 -0.69 0.56
N CYS A 71 -8.13 -1.67 1.36
CA CYS A 71 -8.41 -3.08 1.10
C CYS A 71 -9.92 -3.37 1.17
N LEU A 72 -10.68 -2.67 2.03
CA LEU A 72 -12.14 -2.80 2.07
C LEU A 72 -12.79 -2.37 0.76
N LEU A 73 -12.34 -1.26 0.16
CA LEU A 73 -12.83 -0.83 -1.15
C LEU A 73 -12.49 -1.85 -2.24
N VAL A 74 -11.28 -2.40 -2.19
CA VAL A 74 -10.83 -3.47 -3.12
C VAL A 74 -11.71 -4.73 -2.97
N GLY A 75 -11.95 -5.20 -1.75
CA GLY A 75 -12.84 -6.34 -1.49
C GLY A 75 -14.30 -6.06 -1.86
N GLY A 76 -14.80 -4.86 -1.60
CA GLY A 76 -16.15 -4.43 -1.99
C GLY A 76 -16.32 -4.39 -3.51
N SER A 77 -15.30 -3.97 -4.25
CA SER A 77 -15.32 -3.98 -5.70
C SER A 77 -15.33 -5.41 -6.28
N ALA A 78 -14.63 -6.35 -5.62
CA ALA A 78 -14.71 -7.78 -5.95
C ALA A 78 -16.09 -8.37 -5.63
N LEU A 79 -16.67 -8.02 -4.48
CA LEU A 79 -18.04 -8.41 -4.15
C LEU A 79 -19.02 -7.94 -5.24
N PHE A 80 -18.90 -6.68 -5.68
CA PHE A 80 -19.72 -6.15 -6.76
C PHE A 80 -19.57 -6.97 -8.06
N GLY A 81 -18.33 -7.32 -8.44
CA GLY A 81 -18.09 -8.18 -9.59
C GLY A 81 -18.73 -9.57 -9.47
N ALA A 82 -18.66 -10.19 -8.28
CA ALA A 82 -19.28 -11.50 -8.02
C ALA A 82 -20.81 -11.42 -8.10
N LEU A 83 -21.41 -10.38 -7.53
CA LEU A 83 -22.86 -10.15 -7.61
C LEU A 83 -23.34 -9.91 -9.04
N LEU A 84 -22.54 -9.23 -9.87
CA LEU A 84 -22.86 -9.07 -11.29
C LEU A 84 -22.86 -10.40 -12.06
N ALA A 85 -21.97 -11.32 -11.71
CA ALA A 85 -21.91 -12.63 -12.34
C ALA A 85 -23.05 -13.56 -11.89
N GLU A 86 -23.33 -13.59 -10.58
CA GLU A 86 -24.35 -14.46 -9.99
C GLU A 86 -25.77 -13.90 -10.16
N GLY A 87 -25.93 -12.59 -10.35
CA GLY A 87 -27.23 -11.89 -10.50
C GLY A 87 -28.02 -11.71 -9.20
N LEU A 88 -27.70 -12.46 -8.15
CA LEU A 88 -28.32 -12.37 -6.81
C LEU A 88 -27.26 -12.41 -5.72
N PHE A 89 -27.60 -11.90 -4.53
CA PHE A 89 -26.74 -12.00 -3.37
C PHE A 89 -26.66 -13.44 -2.85
N SER A 90 -25.43 -13.96 -2.73
CA SER A 90 -25.15 -15.26 -2.14
C SER A 90 -24.05 -15.16 -1.07
N TRP A 91 -24.01 -16.15 -0.16
CA TRP A 91 -22.92 -16.25 0.81
C TRP A 91 -21.55 -16.44 0.13
N LYS A 92 -21.54 -17.12 -1.01
CA LYS A 92 -20.35 -17.34 -1.85
C LYS A 92 -19.80 -16.01 -2.37
N SER A 93 -20.65 -15.12 -2.90
CA SER A 93 -20.29 -13.76 -3.33
C SER A 93 -19.63 -12.96 -2.20
N LEU A 94 -20.18 -13.03 -0.98
CA LEU A 94 -19.59 -12.38 0.20
C LEU A 94 -18.20 -12.95 0.53
N LEU A 95 -18.05 -14.28 0.51
CA LEU A 95 -16.78 -14.96 0.77
C LEU A 95 -15.72 -14.61 -0.29
N ILE A 96 -16.09 -14.46 -1.56
CA ILE A 96 -15.18 -14.02 -2.64
C ILE A 96 -14.70 -12.58 -2.36
N GLY A 97 -15.60 -11.65 -2.03
CA GLY A 97 -15.23 -10.29 -1.66
C GLY A 97 -14.28 -10.24 -0.45
N MET A 98 -14.56 -11.07 0.57
CA MET A 98 -13.69 -11.22 1.75
C MET A 98 -12.34 -11.84 1.39
N ALA A 99 -12.29 -12.82 0.49
CA ALA A 99 -11.05 -13.42 0.02
C ALA A 99 -10.14 -12.37 -0.62
N VAL A 100 -10.71 -11.53 -1.50
CA VAL A 100 -9.98 -10.45 -2.16
C VAL A 100 -9.56 -9.36 -1.17
N PHE A 101 -10.39 -9.04 -0.17
CA PHE A 101 -9.99 -8.15 0.94
C PHE A 101 -8.74 -8.66 1.67
N VAL A 102 -8.75 -9.93 2.07
CA VAL A 102 -7.64 -10.58 2.79
C VAL A 102 -6.38 -10.62 1.93
N LEU A 103 -6.53 -10.95 0.65
CA LEU A 103 -5.44 -10.97 -0.32
C LEU A 103 -4.82 -9.57 -0.52
N ALA A 104 -5.66 -8.54 -0.67
CA ALA A 104 -5.23 -7.14 -0.76
C ALA A 104 -4.51 -6.67 0.51
N ALA A 105 -5.01 -7.06 1.70
CA ALA A 105 -4.35 -6.78 2.98
C ALA A 105 -2.95 -7.41 3.08
N GLY A 106 -2.79 -8.63 2.54
CA GLY A 106 -1.49 -9.29 2.45
C GLY A 106 -0.54 -8.59 1.49
N ALA A 107 -1.00 -8.25 0.28
CA ALA A 107 -0.24 -7.50 -0.72
C ALA A 107 0.17 -6.11 -0.21
N ALA A 108 -0.71 -5.41 0.51
CA ALA A 108 -0.43 -4.13 1.15
C ALA A 108 0.62 -4.26 2.26
N SER A 109 0.59 -5.34 3.05
CA SER A 109 1.58 -5.62 4.08
C SER A 109 2.97 -5.85 3.47
N LEU A 110 3.05 -6.61 2.38
CA LEU A 110 4.30 -6.79 1.62
C LEU A 110 4.75 -5.47 0.98
N ASN A 111 3.84 -4.66 0.47
CA ASN A 111 4.19 -3.36 -0.09
C ASN A 111 4.79 -2.42 0.97
N SER A 112 4.23 -2.40 2.19
CA SER A 112 4.83 -1.67 3.31
C SER A 112 6.20 -2.22 3.72
N LEU A 113 6.45 -3.51 3.55
CA LEU A 113 7.79 -4.08 3.71
C LEU A 113 8.74 -3.67 2.58
N GLN A 114 8.28 -3.54 1.34
CA GLN A 114 9.12 -3.11 0.21
C GLN A 114 9.48 -1.62 0.30
N GLU A 115 8.55 -0.79 0.77
CA GLU A 115 8.71 0.66 0.85
C GLU A 115 9.44 1.13 2.13
N TYR A 116 9.74 0.25 3.09
CA TYR A 116 10.11 0.66 4.46
C TYR A 116 11.35 1.57 4.54
N GLN A 117 12.33 1.39 3.65
CA GLN A 117 13.55 2.22 3.64
C GLN A 117 13.27 3.63 3.14
N LEU A 118 12.51 3.74 2.06
CA LEU A 118 12.07 5.03 1.50
C LEU A 118 11.16 5.75 2.50
N ASP A 119 10.24 5.00 3.12
CA ASP A 119 9.31 5.53 4.12
C ASP A 119 10.00 6.15 5.33
N ARG A 120 11.22 5.69 5.70
CA ARG A 120 12.03 6.28 6.77
C ARG A 120 12.54 7.68 6.46
N GLN A 121 12.69 8.03 5.20
CA GLN A 121 13.24 9.31 4.75
C GLN A 121 12.17 10.38 4.54
N MET A 122 10.88 10.00 4.58
CA MET A 122 9.76 10.89 4.27
C MET A 122 9.01 11.37 5.53
N ILE A 123 8.87 12.68 5.69
CA ILE A 123 8.19 13.31 6.85
C ILE A 123 6.78 12.74 7.10
N ARG A 124 6.04 12.45 6.02
CA ARG A 124 4.67 11.94 6.08
C ARG A 124 4.56 10.49 6.59
N THR A 125 5.57 9.66 6.34
CA THR A 125 5.49 8.20 6.52
C THR A 125 6.53 7.64 7.49
N MET A 126 7.48 8.45 7.92
CA MET A 126 8.51 8.07 8.89
C MET A 126 7.94 7.58 10.23
N ARG A 127 6.69 7.95 10.54
CA ARG A 127 5.98 7.52 11.75
C ARG A 127 5.21 6.20 11.61
N ARG A 128 5.34 5.51 10.47
CA ARG A 128 4.72 4.19 10.29
C ARG A 128 5.45 3.12 11.15
N PRO A 129 4.78 2.01 11.50
CA PRO A 129 5.32 1.02 12.44
C PRO A 129 6.61 0.33 11.96
N LEU A 130 6.73 0.06 10.65
CA LEU A 130 7.90 -0.57 10.04
C LEU A 130 9.14 0.36 9.99
N PRO A 131 9.02 1.61 9.49
CA PRO A 131 10.09 2.61 9.56
C PRO A 131 10.64 2.82 10.97
N GLN A 132 9.77 2.86 11.98
CA GLN A 132 10.15 3.06 13.38
C GLN A 132 10.76 1.82 14.05
N GLY A 133 10.79 0.66 13.38
CA GLY A 133 11.29 -0.58 13.95
C GLY A 133 10.40 -1.17 15.05
N GLN A 134 9.12 -0.75 15.13
CA GLN A 134 8.16 -1.25 16.11
C GLN A 134 7.69 -2.67 15.80
N LEU A 135 7.76 -3.08 14.53
CA LEU A 135 7.48 -4.45 14.10
C LEU A 135 8.73 -5.04 13.41
N PRO A 136 9.19 -6.24 13.79
CA PRO A 136 10.30 -6.89 13.11
C PRO A 136 9.94 -7.24 11.66
N LEU A 137 10.87 -6.99 10.73
CA LEU A 137 10.68 -7.18 9.29
C LEU A 137 10.23 -8.61 8.93
N ARG A 138 10.76 -9.60 9.63
CA ARG A 138 10.39 -11.02 9.45
C ARG A 138 8.91 -11.27 9.76
N GLN A 139 8.34 -10.62 10.78
CA GLN A 139 6.91 -10.78 11.09
C GLN A 139 6.02 -10.10 10.05
N ALA A 140 6.43 -8.93 9.53
CA ALA A 140 5.71 -8.26 8.44
C ALA A 140 5.68 -9.11 7.17
N PHE A 141 6.81 -9.73 6.82
CA PHE A 141 6.92 -10.67 5.69
C PHE A 141 5.94 -11.85 5.85
N TRP A 142 6.03 -12.57 6.98
CA TRP A 142 5.17 -13.72 7.22
C TRP A 142 3.69 -13.34 7.29
N GLN A 143 3.35 -12.18 7.86
CA GLN A 143 1.97 -11.69 7.83
C GLN A 143 1.47 -11.48 6.40
N GLY A 144 2.26 -10.83 5.54
CA GLY A 144 1.89 -10.62 4.14
C GLY A 144 1.66 -11.92 3.40
N VAL A 145 2.61 -12.86 3.52
CA VAL A 145 2.54 -14.18 2.87
C VAL A 145 1.34 -14.98 3.37
N MET A 146 1.12 -15.05 4.68
CA MET A 146 0.00 -15.82 5.24
C MET A 146 -1.36 -15.25 4.84
N LEU A 147 -1.50 -13.92 4.78
CA LEU A 147 -2.72 -13.29 4.30
C LEU A 147 -2.96 -13.56 2.81
N ILE A 148 -1.93 -13.47 1.97
CA ILE A 148 -2.06 -13.82 0.54
C ILE A 148 -2.50 -15.27 0.38
N LEU A 149 -1.84 -16.20 1.07
CA LEU A 149 -2.20 -17.62 1.03
C LEU A 149 -3.63 -17.87 1.52
N ALA A 150 -4.01 -17.26 2.65
CA ALA A 150 -5.37 -17.37 3.16
C ALA A 150 -6.41 -16.84 2.17
N GLY A 151 -6.18 -15.67 1.57
CA GLY A 151 -7.06 -15.11 0.55
C GLY A 151 -7.18 -16.01 -0.69
N LEU A 152 -6.07 -16.57 -1.17
CA LEU A 152 -6.06 -17.50 -2.30
C LEU A 152 -6.80 -18.80 -1.98
N ILE A 153 -6.65 -19.35 -0.77
CA ILE A 153 -7.34 -20.57 -0.35
C ILE A 153 -8.85 -20.33 -0.27
N ILE A 154 -9.28 -19.23 0.36
CA ILE A 154 -10.70 -18.88 0.44
C ILE A 154 -11.26 -18.70 -0.98
N LEU A 155 -10.53 -18.02 -1.85
CA LEU A 155 -10.93 -17.82 -3.24
C LEU A 155 -11.04 -19.15 -3.99
N TRP A 156 -10.07 -20.05 -3.85
CA TRP A 156 -10.08 -21.37 -4.50
C TRP A 156 -11.29 -22.21 -4.10
N VAL A 157 -11.60 -22.26 -2.81
CA VAL A 157 -12.71 -23.08 -2.28
C VAL A 157 -14.07 -22.54 -2.72
N ASN A 158 -14.19 -21.22 -2.94
CA ASN A 158 -15.46 -20.56 -3.22
C ASN A 158 -15.63 -20.13 -4.68
N SER A 159 -14.64 -20.32 -5.55
CA SER A 159 -14.75 -19.97 -6.97
C SER A 159 -15.16 -21.18 -7.80
N GLU A 160 -15.89 -20.95 -8.90
CA GLU A 160 -16.35 -22.04 -9.77
C GLU A 160 -15.27 -22.58 -10.73
N GLY A 161 -14.14 -21.88 -10.84
CA GLY A 161 -13.05 -22.27 -11.72
C GLY A 161 -11.69 -21.66 -11.37
N PRO A 162 -10.62 -22.09 -12.08
CA PRO A 162 -9.25 -21.69 -11.76
C PRO A 162 -8.94 -20.24 -12.15
N TRP A 163 -9.73 -19.62 -13.03
CA TRP A 163 -9.45 -18.30 -13.58
C TRP A 163 -9.38 -17.21 -12.51
N ALA A 164 -10.30 -17.22 -11.54
CA ALA A 164 -10.28 -16.25 -10.44
C ALA A 164 -8.96 -16.31 -9.65
N LEU A 165 -8.48 -17.53 -9.37
CA LEU A 165 -7.22 -17.75 -8.67
C LEU A 165 -6.00 -17.32 -9.50
N LEU A 166 -5.97 -17.65 -10.79
CA LEU A 166 -4.87 -17.26 -11.68
C LEU A 166 -4.77 -15.73 -11.82
N VAL A 167 -5.92 -15.05 -11.96
CA VAL A 167 -5.98 -13.59 -12.04
C VAL A 167 -5.61 -12.96 -10.69
N ALA A 168 -6.01 -13.55 -9.56
CA ALA A 168 -5.62 -13.07 -8.25
C ALA A 168 -4.10 -13.20 -8.00
N LEU A 169 -3.50 -14.31 -8.39
CA LEU A 169 -2.04 -14.48 -8.36
C LEU A 169 -1.34 -13.46 -9.25
N PHE A 170 -1.83 -13.28 -10.47
CA PHE A 170 -1.32 -12.25 -11.39
C PHE A 170 -1.43 -10.85 -10.77
N ALA A 171 -2.53 -10.52 -10.10
CA ALA A 171 -2.71 -9.23 -9.43
C ALA A 171 -1.66 -8.99 -8.33
N VAL A 172 -1.34 -9.99 -7.51
CA VAL A 172 -0.30 -9.90 -6.47
C VAL A 172 1.07 -9.69 -7.10
N VAL A 173 1.42 -10.48 -8.12
CA VAL A 173 2.70 -10.37 -8.82
C VAL A 173 2.84 -9.03 -9.55
N LEU A 174 1.78 -8.58 -10.22
CA LEU A 174 1.74 -7.29 -10.90
C LEU A 174 1.91 -6.15 -9.89
N TYR A 175 1.20 -6.19 -8.76
CA TYR A 175 1.27 -5.14 -7.75
C TYR A 175 2.63 -5.09 -7.05
N ASN A 176 3.03 -6.17 -6.38
CA ASN A 176 4.25 -6.19 -5.56
C ASN A 176 5.52 -6.38 -6.41
N GLY A 177 5.47 -7.13 -7.50
CA GLY A 177 6.63 -7.48 -8.32
C GLY A 177 6.93 -6.48 -9.44
N VAL A 178 5.92 -5.84 -10.02
CA VAL A 178 6.09 -4.94 -11.16
C VAL A 178 5.81 -3.49 -10.78
N TYR A 179 4.60 -3.19 -10.30
CA TYR A 179 4.18 -1.83 -10.00
C TYR A 179 5.00 -1.18 -8.88
N THR A 180 5.14 -1.85 -7.73
CA THR A 180 5.87 -1.31 -6.57
C THR A 180 7.33 -0.91 -6.86
N PRO A 181 8.16 -1.70 -7.57
CA PRO A 181 9.49 -1.25 -7.96
C PRO A 181 9.47 -0.24 -9.11
N LEU A 182 8.55 -0.37 -10.07
CA LEU A 182 8.53 0.50 -11.24
C LEU A 182 8.12 1.94 -10.91
N LYS A 183 7.26 2.14 -9.90
CA LYS A 183 6.79 3.47 -9.46
C LYS A 183 7.91 4.41 -9.03
N THR A 184 9.05 3.89 -8.59
CA THR A 184 10.19 4.70 -8.15
C THR A 184 11.13 5.04 -9.28
N VAL A 185 10.93 4.47 -10.48
CA VAL A 185 11.86 4.57 -11.61
C VAL A 185 11.22 5.29 -12.80
N THR A 186 9.94 5.03 -13.11
CA THR A 186 9.31 5.53 -14.33
C THR A 186 7.88 6.02 -14.12
N VAL A 187 7.48 7.01 -14.93
CA VAL A 187 6.09 7.51 -14.99
C VAL A 187 5.15 6.45 -15.58
N LEU A 188 5.68 5.51 -16.36
CA LEU A 188 4.93 4.39 -16.96
C LEU A 188 4.32 3.45 -15.90
N ALA A 189 4.66 3.59 -14.63
CA ALA A 189 4.02 2.87 -13.53
C ALA A 189 2.51 3.12 -13.40
N ILE A 190 1.97 4.16 -14.04
CA ILE A 190 0.52 4.39 -14.11
C ILE A 190 -0.23 3.24 -14.79
N VAL A 191 0.37 2.59 -15.80
CA VAL A 191 -0.26 1.49 -16.55
C VAL A 191 -0.48 0.24 -15.68
N PRO A 192 0.56 -0.36 -15.05
CA PRO A 192 0.34 -1.48 -14.15
C PRO A 192 -0.47 -1.08 -12.91
N GLY A 193 -0.40 0.17 -12.47
CA GLY A 193 -1.25 0.70 -11.40
C GLY A 193 -2.74 0.66 -11.77
N ALA A 194 -3.10 1.15 -12.96
CA ALA A 194 -4.47 1.11 -13.48
C ALA A 194 -4.97 -0.33 -13.63
N LEU A 195 -4.13 -1.22 -14.14
CA LEU A 195 -4.45 -2.65 -14.22
C LEU A 195 -4.72 -3.25 -12.83
N CYS A 196 -3.84 -3.02 -11.84
CA CYS A 196 -4.07 -3.48 -10.46
C CYS A 196 -5.39 -2.98 -9.86
N GLY A 197 -5.86 -1.79 -10.25
CA GLY A 197 -7.14 -1.24 -9.82
C GLY A 197 -8.37 -1.89 -10.48
N ALA A 198 -8.22 -2.39 -11.72
CA ALA A 198 -9.30 -3.02 -12.48
C ALA A 198 -9.45 -4.53 -12.23
N LEU A 199 -8.41 -5.20 -11.73
CA LEU A 199 -8.41 -6.64 -11.47
C LEU A 199 -9.35 -7.12 -10.35
N PRO A 200 -9.56 -6.42 -9.21
CA PRO A 200 -10.35 -6.96 -8.12
C PRO A 200 -11.81 -7.28 -8.49
N PRO A 201 -12.52 -6.41 -9.21
CA PRO A 201 -13.85 -6.74 -9.73
C PRO A 201 -13.87 -7.87 -10.75
N LEU A 202 -12.83 -7.98 -11.59
CA LEU A 202 -12.69 -9.12 -12.51
C LEU A 202 -12.53 -10.44 -11.74
N ILE A 203 -11.71 -10.45 -10.68
CA ILE A 203 -11.56 -11.62 -9.81
C ILE A 203 -12.90 -12.01 -9.20
N GLY A 204 -13.69 -11.02 -8.77
CA GLY A 204 -15.07 -11.19 -8.32
C GLY A 204 -15.96 -11.86 -9.36
N TRP A 205 -16.02 -11.28 -10.57
CA TRP A 205 -16.80 -11.80 -11.70
C TRP A 205 -16.44 -13.24 -12.04
N LEU A 206 -15.15 -13.55 -12.13
CA LEU A 206 -14.66 -14.90 -12.40
C LEU A 206 -14.98 -15.88 -11.25
N GLY A 207 -14.91 -15.42 -10.00
CA GLY A 207 -15.26 -16.23 -8.83
C GLY A 207 -16.75 -16.58 -8.78
N GLY A 208 -17.60 -15.64 -9.22
CA GLY A 208 -19.05 -15.81 -9.35
C GLY A 208 -19.50 -16.66 -10.54
N GLY A 209 -18.58 -17.26 -11.31
CA GLY A 209 -18.91 -18.11 -12.47
C GLY A 209 -18.96 -17.37 -13.81
N GLY A 210 -18.64 -16.08 -13.83
CA GLY A 210 -18.59 -15.29 -15.05
C GLY A 210 -17.44 -15.70 -15.98
N ALA A 211 -17.66 -15.63 -17.29
CA ALA A 211 -16.63 -15.93 -18.28
C ALA A 211 -15.62 -14.78 -18.43
N LEU A 212 -14.34 -15.10 -18.67
CA LEU A 212 -13.24 -14.13 -18.73
C LEU A 212 -13.36 -13.17 -19.92
N PHE A 213 -13.80 -13.67 -21.09
CA PHE A 213 -13.97 -12.88 -22.31
C PHE A 213 -15.41 -12.41 -22.53
N SER A 214 -16.19 -12.29 -21.45
CA SER A 214 -17.55 -11.78 -21.55
C SER A 214 -17.52 -10.26 -21.79
N PHE A 215 -18.51 -9.76 -22.54
CA PHE A 215 -18.66 -8.31 -22.73
C PHE A 215 -18.76 -7.53 -21.40
N PRO A 216 -19.52 -7.99 -20.38
CA PRO A 216 -19.55 -7.34 -19.07
C PRO A 216 -18.18 -7.29 -18.38
N ALA A 217 -17.37 -8.36 -18.45
CA ALA A 217 -16.05 -8.40 -17.82
C ALA A 217 -15.09 -7.39 -18.44
N ILE A 218 -15.03 -7.36 -19.78
CA ILE A 218 -14.16 -6.44 -20.52
C ILE A 218 -14.59 -4.99 -20.28
N LEU A 219 -15.89 -4.71 -20.35
CA LEU A 219 -16.43 -3.37 -20.12
C LEU A 219 -16.09 -2.88 -18.71
N LEU A 220 -16.28 -3.73 -17.70
CA LEU A 220 -16.02 -3.40 -16.31
C LEU A 220 -14.52 -3.13 -16.07
N MET A 221 -13.64 -3.95 -16.64
CA MET A 221 -12.20 -3.71 -16.58
C MET A 221 -11.79 -2.41 -17.29
N ALA A 222 -12.31 -2.16 -18.50
CA ALA A 222 -11.98 -0.98 -19.29
C ALA A 222 -12.44 0.30 -18.60
N LEU A 223 -13.66 0.31 -18.04
CA LEU A 223 -14.21 1.45 -17.31
C LEU A 223 -13.34 1.79 -16.08
N LEU A 224 -12.97 0.79 -15.28
CA LEU A 224 -12.15 1.00 -14.09
C LEU A 224 -10.71 1.37 -14.43
N ALA A 225 -10.13 0.78 -15.48
CA ALA A 225 -8.80 1.14 -15.93
C ALA A 225 -8.77 2.58 -16.45
N LEU A 226 -9.78 3.00 -17.21
CA LEU A 226 -9.91 4.37 -17.73
C LEU A 226 -10.07 5.39 -16.59
N TRP A 227 -10.80 5.03 -15.53
CA TRP A 227 -10.97 5.91 -14.36
C TRP A 227 -9.65 6.19 -13.61
N GLN A 228 -8.64 5.32 -13.72
CA GLN A 228 -7.37 5.47 -12.99
C GLN A 228 -6.33 6.35 -13.72
N VAL A 229 -6.57 6.69 -14.99
CA VAL A 229 -5.67 7.45 -15.85
C VAL A 229 -6.12 8.90 -15.93
#